data_AF-A0A4Y2PMX6-F1
#
_entry.id   AF-A0A4Y2PMX6-F1
#
_cell.length_a   1.000
_cell.length_b   1.000
_cell.length_c   1.000
_cell.angle_alpha   90.00
_cell.angle_beta   90.00
_cell.angle_gamma   90.00
#
_symmetry.space_group_name_H-M   'P 1'
#
loop_
_entity.id
_entity.type
_entity.pdbx_description
1 polymer ?
#
loop_
_entity_poly.entity_id
_entity_poly.type
_entity_poly.pdbx_seq_one_letter_code
_entity_poly.pdbx_strand_id
1 'polypeptide(L)'
;MANYTNAELADMLLAYGAADCSGPSAQRLYAERYPVRRTPSHNFFSRLHRRLAETGSFQRSAMNRERSPRTLDIERESATSGTGV
;
A
#
# COMPACT_ATOMS: atom_id res chain seq x y z
N MET A 1 2.44 4.74 2.49
CA MET A 1 1.43 5.59 3.14
C MET A 1 1.81 5.59 4.60
N ALA A 2 1.75 6.74 5.27
CA ALA A 2 2.06 6.75 6.70
C ALA A 2 1.13 5.78 7.44
N ASN A 3 1.53 5.35 8.63
CA ASN A 3 0.80 4.40 9.48
C ASN A 3 -0.50 5.06 9.99
N TYR A 4 -1.45 5.29 9.08
CA TYR A 4 -2.79 5.75 9.39
C TYR A 4 -3.68 4.53 9.58
N THR A 5 -4.55 4.61 10.56
CA THR A 5 -5.61 3.62 10.78
C THR A 5 -6.66 3.72 9.68
N ASN A 6 -7.43 2.65 9.45
CA ASN A 6 -8.54 2.69 8.49
C ASN A 6 -9.57 3.78 8.84
N ALA A 7 -9.79 4.06 10.13
CA ALA A 7 -10.65 5.15 10.58
C ALA A 7 -10.12 6.51 10.12
N GLU A 8 -8.82 6.78 10.30
CA GLU A 8 -8.20 8.01 9.81
C GLU A 8 -8.27 8.13 8.28
N LEU A 9 -8.07 7.03 7.56
CA LEU A 9 -8.18 7.03 6.10
C LEU A 9 -9.61 7.31 5.63
N ALA A 10 -10.62 6.78 6.32
CA ALA A 10 -12.02 7.08 6.05
C ALA A 10 -12.34 8.56 6.32
N ASP A 11 -11.89 9.10 7.46
CA ASP A 11 -12.05 10.51 7.82
C ASP A 11 -11.38 11.44 6.78
N MET A 12 -10.20 11.07 6.27
CA MET A 12 -9.52 11.80 5.20
C MET A 12 -10.31 11.77 3.89
N LEU A 13 -10.91 10.63 3.53
CA LEU A 13 -11.75 10.54 2.33
C LEU A 13 -13.01 11.39 2.45
N LEU A 14 -13.61 11.41 3.64
CA LEU A 14 -14.76 12.25 3.92
C LEU A 14 -14.41 13.74 3.79
N ALA A 15 -13.26 14.16 4.33
CA ALA A 15 -12.74 15.51 4.16
C ALA A 15 -12.45 15.86 2.69
N TYR A 16 -11.94 14.90 1.91
CA TYR A 16 -11.69 15.07 0.48
C TYR A 16 -12.98 15.23 -0.33
N GLY A 17 -14.01 14.42 -0.03
CA GLY A 17 -15.33 14.55 -0.64
C GLY A 17 -16.01 15.87 -0.30
N ALA A 18 -15.94 16.31 0.97
CA ALA A 18 -16.48 17.60 1.41
C ALA A 18 -15.76 18.82 0.82
N ALA A 19 -14.56 18.61 0.26
CA ALA A 19 -13.74 19.64 -0.35
C ALA A 19 -13.79 19.61 -1.89
N ASP A 20 -14.85 19.05 -2.48
CA ASP A 20 -15.03 18.93 -3.93
C ASP A 20 -13.84 18.26 -4.63
N CYS A 21 -13.24 17.25 -3.98
CA CYS A 21 -12.04 16.56 -4.46
C CYS A 21 -10.81 17.48 -4.65
N SER A 22 -10.76 18.63 -3.98
CA SER A 22 -9.59 19.51 -3.96
C SER A 22 -8.63 19.12 -2.84
N GLY A 23 -7.42 18.69 -3.20
CA GLY A 23 -6.38 18.28 -2.24
C GLY A 23 -6.01 19.37 -1.21
N PRO A 24 -5.71 20.62 -1.62
CA PRO A 24 -5.39 21.70 -0.69
C PRO A 24 -6.54 22.04 0.26
N SER A 25 -7.77 22.10 -0.26
CA SER A 25 -8.95 22.37 0.54
C SER A 25 -9.23 21.23 1.53
N ALA A 26 -9.10 19.97 1.09
CA ALA A 26 -9.24 18.80 1.94
C ALA A 26 -8.20 18.76 3.06
N GLN A 27 -6.96 19.14 2.76
CA GLN A 27 -5.89 19.22 3.75
C GLN A 27 -6.24 20.21 4.87
N ARG A 28 -6.72 21.39 4.50
CA ARG A 28 -7.15 22.42 5.44
C ARG A 28 -8.34 21.95 6.28
N LEU A 29 -9.37 21.42 5.63
CA LEU A 29 -10.58 20.92 6.29
C LEU A 29 -10.24 19.78 7.26
N TYR A 30 -9.39 18.85 6.87
CA TYR A 30 -8.95 17.75 7.74
C TYR A 30 -8.16 18.25 8.95
N ALA A 31 -7.26 19.22 8.77
CA ALA A 31 -6.50 19.82 9.87
C ALA A 31 -7.39 20.59 10.85
N GLU A 32 -8.39 21.31 10.35
CA GLU A 32 -9.39 22.02 11.17
C GLU A 32 -10.27 21.05 11.96
N ARG A 33 -10.66 19.92 11.35
CA ARG A 33 -11.52 18.92 11.98
C ARG A 33 -10.80 18.02 13.00
N TYR A 34 -9.52 17.75 12.78
CA TYR A 34 -8.71 16.86 13.62
C TYR A 34 -7.37 17.50 14.01
N PRO A 35 -7.37 18.54 14.86
CA PRO A 35 -6.17 19.32 15.17
C PRO A 35 -5.06 18.53 15.88
N VAL A 36 -5.42 17.44 16.58
CA VAL A 36 -4.45 16.57 17.29
C VAL A 36 -3.80 15.54 16.33
N ARG A 37 -4.40 15.29 15.16
CA ARG A 37 -3.92 14.26 14.23
C ARG A 37 -2.89 14.82 13.27
N ARG A 38 -2.05 13.93 12.73
CA ARG A 38 -1.06 14.30 11.71
C ARG A 38 -1.75 14.61 10.38
N THR A 39 -1.64 15.84 9.92
CA THR A 39 -2.14 16.29 8.63
C THR A 39 -1.35 15.65 7.47
N PRO A 40 -2.02 14.92 6.56
CA PRO A 40 -1.38 14.38 5.36
C PRO A 40 -1.11 15.49 4.32
N SER A 41 -0.27 15.22 3.32
CA SER A 41 -0.06 16.16 2.21
C SER A 41 -1.28 16.21 1.27
N HIS A 42 -1.50 17.34 0.59
CA HIS A 42 -2.63 17.48 -0.36
C HIS A 42 -2.69 16.37 -1.44
N ASN A 43 -1.53 15.89 -1.91
CA ASN A 43 -1.43 14.78 -2.88
C ASN A 43 -1.82 13.42 -2.31
N PHE A 44 -1.88 13.29 -0.98
CA PHE A 44 -2.26 12.03 -0.33
C PHE A 44 -3.72 11.69 -0.60
N PHE A 45 -4.61 12.69 -0.55
CA PHE A 45 -6.05 12.50 -0.69
C PHE A 45 -6.43 11.95 -2.07
N SER A 46 -5.88 12.54 -3.14
CA SER A 46 -6.11 12.07 -4.51
C SER A 46 -5.58 10.65 -4.72
N ARG A 47 -4.41 10.33 -4.16
CA ARG A 47 -3.85 8.96 -4.19
C ARG A 47 -4.67 7.96 -3.40
N LEU A 48 -5.24 8.38 -2.27
CA LEU A 48 -6.10 7.56 -1.43
C LEU A 48 -7.40 7.21 -2.16
N HIS A 49 -8.07 8.22 -2.74
CA HIS A 49 -9.26 8.04 -3.55
C HIS A 49 -9.00 7.14 -4.76
N ARG A 50 -7.93 7.41 -5.53
CA ARG A 50 -7.59 6.61 -6.71
C ARG A 50 -7.34 5.15 -6.34
N ARG A 51 -6.60 4.88 -5.26
CA ARG A 51 -6.39 3.50 -4.80
C ARG A 51 -7.70 2.82 -4.44
N LEU A 52 -8.59 3.50 -3.72
CA LEU A 52 -9.88 2.92 -3.36
C LEU A 52 -10.70 2.57 -4.61
N ALA A 53 -10.67 3.42 -5.64
CA ALA A 53 -11.31 3.15 -6.92
C ALA A 53 -10.67 1.99 -7.71
N GLU A 54 -9.33 1.88 -7.70
CA GLU A 54 -8.59 0.85 -8.45
C GLU A 54 -8.62 -0.52 -7.78
N THR A 55 -8.48 -0.59 -6.45
CA THR A 55 -8.25 -1.85 -5.72
C THR A 55 -9.32 -2.15 -4.66
N GLY A 56 -10.26 -1.25 -4.39
CA GLY A 56 -11.30 -1.43 -3.38
C GLY A 56 -10.79 -1.52 -1.94
N SER A 57 -9.52 -1.18 -1.69
CA SER A 57 -8.87 -1.37 -0.38
C SER A 57 -7.94 -0.23 -0.02
N PHE A 58 -7.95 0.14 1.26
CA PHE A 58 -7.00 1.08 1.87
C PHE A 58 -5.58 0.51 2.00
N GLN A 59 -5.49 -0.81 2.12
CA GLN A 59 -4.23 -1.51 2.27
C GLN A 59 -3.48 -1.49 0.93
N ARG A 60 -2.16 -1.34 0.98
CA ARG A 60 -1.34 -1.62 -0.21
C ARG A 60 -1.38 -3.12 -0.41
N SER A 61 -1.93 -3.57 -1.54
CA SER A 61 -1.91 -5.00 -1.90
C SER A 61 -0.48 -5.53 -1.79
N ALA A 62 -0.28 -6.53 -0.93
CA ALA A 62 0.99 -7.23 -0.80
C ALA A 62 1.27 -8.15 -2.00
N MET A 63 0.33 -8.25 -2.96
CA MET A 63 0.32 -9.19 -4.07
C MET A 63 1.37 -8.92 -5.17
N ASN A 64 2.36 -8.08 -4.92
CA ASN A 64 3.55 -7.93 -5.77
C ASN A 64 4.82 -8.01 -4.92
N ARG A 65 4.88 -9.01 -4.05
CA ARG A 65 6.10 -9.40 -3.35
C ARG A 65 6.39 -10.90 -3.43
N GLU A 66 5.76 -11.59 -4.38
CA GLU A 66 6.30 -12.83 -4.90
C GLU A 66 7.49 -12.48 -5.79
N ARG A 67 8.59 -12.09 -5.15
CA ARG A 67 9.90 -12.19 -5.76
C ARG A 67 10.13 -13.70 -5.89
N SER A 68 9.97 -14.26 -7.08
CA SER A 68 10.44 -15.62 -7.35
C SER A 68 11.87 -15.73 -6.80
N PRO A 69 12.15 -16.63 -5.84
CA PRO A 69 13.52 -17.02 -5.62
C PRO A 69 14.01 -17.55 -6.96
N ARG A 70 15.04 -16.91 -7.54
CA ARG A 70 15.79 -17.55 -8.62
C ARG A 70 16.28 -18.85 -8.01
N THR A 71 15.70 -19.98 -8.43
CA THR A 71 16.22 -21.30 -8.13
C THR A 71 17.70 -21.27 -8.47
N LEU A 72 18.55 -21.35 -7.45
CA LEU A 72 19.92 -21.77 -7.64
C LEU A 72 19.79 -23.26 -7.94
N ASP A 73 19.99 -23.64 -9.20
CA ASP A 73 20.19 -25.02 -9.60
C ASP A 73 21.46 -25.51 -8.89
N ILE A 74 21.28 -26.02 -7.67
CA ILE A 74 22.30 -26.81 -7.01
C ILE A 74 22.20 -28.18 -7.66
N GLU A 75 23.01 -28.38 -8.68
CA GLU A 75 23.23 -29.68 -9.31
C GLU A 75 23.60 -30.68 -8.21
N ARG A 76 22.59 -31.48 -7.82
CA ARG A 76 22.75 -32.67 -7.01
C ARG A 76 23.24 -33.77 -7.93
N GLU A 77 24.55 -33.81 -8.20
CA GLU A 77 25.15 -35.02 -8.75
C GLU A 77 25.29 -36.05 -7.63
N SER A 78 24.33 -36.96 -7.57
CA SER A 78 24.42 -38.18 -6.79
C SER A 78 24.03 -39.36 -7.67
N ALA A 79 25.01 -40.13 -8.13
CA ALA A 79 24.85 -41.54 -8.49
C ALA A 79 26.25 -42.18 -8.50
N THR A 80 26.66 -42.84 -7.42
CA THR A 80 26.40 -44.27 -7.12
C THR A 80 27.29 -45.22 -7.92
N SER A 81 28.13 -45.90 -7.15
CA SER A 81 28.97 -47.05 -7.43
C SER A 81 28.33 -48.16 -8.28
N GLY A 82 29.15 -48.87 -9.07
CA GLY A 82 28.73 -50.09 -9.77
C GLY A 82 29.86 -50.85 -10.48
N THR A 83 30.52 -51.72 -9.71
CA THR A 83 31.28 -52.96 -9.99
C THR A 83 31.30 -53.57 -11.42
N GLY A 84 32.50 -53.99 -11.85
CA GLY A 84 32.74 -55.32 -12.45
C GLY A 84 32.95 -55.43 -13.96
N VAL A 85 34.16 -55.79 -14.39
CA VAL A 85 34.55 -57.02 -15.12
C VAL A 85 36.04 -57.23 -15.02
#